data_AF-A0A371D0D4-F1
#
_entry.id   AF-A0A371D0D4-F1
#
_cell.length_a   1.000
_cell.length_b   1.000
_cell.length_c   1.000
_cell.angle_alpha   90.00
_cell.angle_beta   90.00
_cell.angle_gamma   90.00
#
_symmetry.space_group_name_H-M   'P 1'
#
loop_
_entity.id
_entity.type
_entity.pdbx_description
1 polymer ?
#
loop_
_entity_poly.entity_id
_entity_poly.type
_entity_poly.pdbx_seq_one_letter_code
_entity_poly.pdbx_strand_id
1 'polypeptide(L)'
;RARSSSLSSSETDGSCDTPRKKVRANASNYGWASAAQAVKSSARPDIQKTARLLKEYRLDVAAAKADLLDTTIAPEFPDSEWNNLLLGKPVDFDVLLTSNFSSKTDDKHVEQVGDVELSYTSREPSRKVTRYGDWVTSFEMFQEATVFAFPHRRAELATYRTHIIRQFRTNDEIFDARVIDYDRAVRKSVSQNRGFLLSDLSEFFPLYVQFISSTGSSTVTATVQAASSSGKRLGSSKSKPSRKAEACIRYNNDACPNLASTCRYRHVCSGCNAKGHREPAC
;
A
#
# COMPACT_ATOMS: atom_id res chain seq x y z
N ARG A 1 58.25 -13.77 -66.47
CA ARG A 1 57.36 -12.57 -66.51
C ARG A 1 56.02 -13.03 -65.94
N ALA A 2 55.60 -12.62 -64.74
CA ALA A 2 55.10 -11.28 -64.37
C ALA A 2 53.88 -10.87 -65.23
N ARG A 3 52.73 -10.45 -64.70
CA ARG A 3 52.37 -10.04 -63.31
C ARG A 3 50.82 -9.93 -63.19
N SER A 4 50.25 -10.12 -61.99
CA SER A 4 48.95 -9.53 -61.51
C SER A 4 47.64 -9.96 -62.24
N SER A 5 46.42 -9.91 -61.69
CA SER A 5 45.81 -9.80 -60.34
C SER A 5 44.25 -9.90 -60.54
N SER A 6 43.30 -10.00 -59.59
CA SER A 6 43.24 -10.12 -58.11
C SER A 6 41.76 -10.31 -57.66
N LEU A 7 41.51 -11.03 -56.54
CA LEU A 7 40.26 -11.03 -55.73
C LEU A 7 39.02 -11.70 -56.40
N SER A 8 38.01 -12.22 -55.69
CA SER A 8 37.62 -12.08 -54.26
C SER A 8 37.00 -13.37 -53.69
N SER A 9 37.19 -13.60 -52.39
CA SER A 9 36.38 -14.54 -51.58
C SER A 9 34.95 -14.01 -51.37
N SER A 10 33.99 -14.89 -51.04
CA SER A 10 33.05 -14.80 -49.90
C SER A 10 31.81 -15.69 -50.10
N GLU A 11 31.77 -16.85 -49.46
CA GLU A 11 30.52 -17.52 -49.10
C GLU A 11 30.43 -17.53 -47.57
N THR A 12 29.52 -16.73 -47.02
CA THR A 12 29.14 -16.76 -45.59
C THR A 12 27.63 -16.83 -45.50
N ASP A 13 27.15 -17.99 -45.11
CA ASP A 13 25.73 -18.26 -44.91
C ASP A 13 25.17 -17.39 -43.77
N GLY A 14 24.13 -16.63 -44.07
CA GLY A 14 23.64 -15.51 -43.26
C GLY A 14 22.18 -15.67 -42.89
N SER A 15 21.88 -16.55 -41.95
CA SER A 15 20.53 -16.72 -41.40
C SER A 15 20.07 -15.44 -40.69
N CYS A 16 19.29 -14.61 -41.40
CA CYS A 16 18.72 -13.38 -40.85
C CYS A 16 17.41 -13.70 -40.11
N ASP A 17 17.53 -14.08 -38.84
CA ASP A 17 16.40 -14.38 -37.97
C ASP A 17 15.68 -13.07 -37.54
N THR A 18 14.81 -12.58 -38.42
CA THR A 18 14.06 -11.34 -38.16
C THR A 18 13.01 -11.55 -37.05
N PRO A 19 12.92 -10.65 -36.04
CA PRO A 19 11.98 -10.82 -34.94
C PRO A 19 10.53 -10.89 -35.43
N ARG A 20 9.89 -12.06 -35.29
CA ARG A 20 8.47 -12.24 -35.63
C ARG A 20 7.61 -11.20 -34.92
N LYS A 21 7.04 -10.27 -35.68
CA LYS A 21 6.08 -9.27 -35.17
C LYS A 21 4.96 -10.00 -34.42
N LYS A 22 4.86 -9.78 -33.11
CA LYS A 22 3.82 -10.37 -32.26
C LYS A 22 2.45 -10.01 -32.85
N VAL A 23 1.66 -11.01 -33.23
CA VAL A 23 0.31 -10.82 -33.75
C VAL A 23 -0.53 -10.15 -32.67
N ARG A 24 -0.92 -8.88 -32.90
CA ARG A 24 -1.72 -8.12 -31.95
C ARG A 24 -3.16 -8.62 -32.02
N ALA A 25 -3.68 -9.14 -30.91
CA ALA A 25 -5.07 -9.58 -30.83
C ALA A 25 -6.02 -8.42 -31.18
N ASN A 26 -7.08 -8.71 -31.94
CA ASN A 26 -8.10 -7.72 -32.26
C ASN A 26 -8.90 -7.38 -31.00
N ALA A 27 -8.85 -6.13 -30.56
CA ALA A 27 -9.48 -5.69 -29.32
C ALA A 27 -11.02 -5.83 -29.34
N SER A 28 -11.64 -5.84 -30.52
CA SER A 28 -13.07 -6.09 -30.69
C SER A 28 -13.48 -7.53 -30.36
N ASN A 29 -12.54 -8.47 -30.32
CA ASN A 29 -12.80 -9.88 -30.04
C ASN A 29 -12.64 -10.23 -28.55
N TYR A 30 -12.28 -9.27 -27.70
CA TYR A 30 -12.23 -9.50 -26.25
C TYR A 30 -13.64 -9.65 -25.68
N GLY A 31 -13.84 -10.57 -24.73
CA GLY A 31 -15.18 -10.90 -24.19
C GLY A 31 -15.91 -9.74 -23.50
N TRP A 32 -15.20 -8.67 -23.13
CA TRP A 32 -15.76 -7.45 -22.56
C TRP A 32 -16.00 -6.32 -23.58
N ALA A 33 -15.65 -6.49 -24.85
CA ALA A 33 -15.61 -5.39 -25.84
C ALA A 33 -17.00 -4.79 -26.12
N SER A 34 -18.04 -5.62 -26.25
CA SER A 34 -19.42 -5.17 -26.48
C SER A 34 -19.97 -4.39 -25.28
N ALA A 35 -19.81 -4.92 -24.07
CA ALA A 35 -20.23 -4.27 -22.83
C ALA A 35 -19.47 -2.95 -22.60
N ALA A 36 -18.15 -2.95 -22.82
CA ALA A 36 -17.33 -1.74 -22.71
C ALA A 36 -17.76 -0.65 -23.70
N GLN A 37 -18.13 -1.01 -24.93
CA GLN A 37 -18.62 -0.06 -25.93
C GLN A 37 -20.01 0.49 -25.55
N ALA A 38 -20.91 -0.33 -25.01
CA ALA A 38 -22.22 0.12 -24.53
C ALA A 38 -22.09 1.10 -23.36
N VAL A 39 -21.30 0.75 -22.33
CA VAL A 39 -21.03 1.61 -21.16
C VAL A 39 -20.32 2.90 -21.57
N LYS A 40 -19.38 2.85 -22.52
CA LYS A 40 -18.70 4.05 -23.03
C LYS A 40 -19.67 5.04 -23.65
N SER A 41 -20.66 4.58 -24.41
CA SER A 41 -21.68 5.43 -25.05
C SER A 41 -22.60 6.12 -24.05
N SER A 42 -22.89 5.50 -22.90
CA SER A 42 -23.72 6.08 -21.83
C SER A 42 -22.93 6.79 -20.73
N ALA A 43 -21.60 6.71 -20.73
CA ALA A 43 -20.75 7.29 -19.70
C ALA A 43 -20.81 8.84 -19.69
N ARG A 44 -20.68 9.43 -18.49
CA ARG A 44 -20.63 10.89 -18.31
C ARG A 44 -19.48 11.51 -19.12
N PRO A 45 -19.62 12.75 -19.62
CA PRO A 45 -18.59 13.41 -20.42
C PRO A 45 -17.20 13.46 -19.75
N ASP A 46 -17.15 13.64 -18.43
CA ASP A 46 -15.88 13.74 -17.70
C ASP A 46 -15.16 12.39 -17.59
N ILE A 47 -15.91 11.29 -17.46
CA ILE A 47 -15.37 9.93 -17.53
C ILE A 47 -14.82 9.66 -18.94
N GLN A 48 -15.56 10.02 -19.98
CA GLN A 48 -15.13 9.87 -21.37
C GLN A 48 -13.84 10.67 -21.67
N LYS A 49 -13.74 11.92 -21.19
CA LYS A 49 -12.54 12.76 -21.30
C LYS A 49 -11.35 12.14 -20.57
N THR A 50 -11.52 11.71 -19.32
CA THR A 50 -10.45 11.04 -18.53
C THR A 50 -9.98 9.77 -19.23
N ALA A 51 -10.91 8.93 -19.72
CA ALA A 51 -10.58 7.71 -20.43
C ALA A 51 -9.87 7.96 -21.77
N ARG A 52 -10.19 9.05 -22.47
CA ARG A 52 -9.47 9.48 -23.68
C ARG A 52 -8.04 9.90 -23.35
N LEU A 53 -7.84 10.83 -22.41
CA LEU A 53 -6.50 11.32 -22.03
C LEU A 53 -5.62 10.18 -21.52
N LEU A 54 -6.13 9.32 -20.63
CA LEU A 54 -5.43 8.11 -20.17
C LEU A 54 -5.07 7.16 -21.31
N LYS A 55 -5.83 7.11 -22.41
CA LYS A 55 -5.48 6.29 -23.57
C LYS A 55 -4.26 6.86 -24.31
N GLU A 56 -4.23 8.18 -24.52
CA GLU A 56 -3.11 8.85 -25.19
C GLU A 56 -1.83 8.77 -24.34
N TYR A 57 -1.91 9.11 -23.04
CA TYR A 57 -0.75 9.03 -22.13
C TYR A 57 -0.16 7.62 -22.00
N ARG A 58 -0.99 6.57 -22.14
CA ARG A 58 -0.56 5.17 -22.11
C ARG A 58 0.01 4.64 -23.42
N LEU A 59 0.02 5.43 -24.51
CA LEU A 59 0.74 5.05 -25.73
C LEU A 59 2.25 5.06 -25.47
N ASP A 60 2.73 6.14 -24.85
CA ASP A 60 4.09 6.27 -24.32
C ASP A 60 4.06 7.21 -23.10
N VAL A 61 4.14 6.63 -21.91
CA VAL A 61 4.10 7.36 -20.63
C VAL A 61 5.40 8.15 -20.42
N ALA A 62 6.52 7.68 -20.95
CA ALA A 62 7.80 8.36 -20.82
C ALA A 62 7.80 9.64 -21.67
N ALA A 63 7.34 9.55 -22.92
CA ALA A 63 7.16 10.71 -23.79
C ALA A 63 6.10 11.69 -23.24
N ALA A 64 4.94 11.19 -22.78
CA ALA A 64 3.90 12.03 -22.20
C ALA A 64 4.36 12.75 -20.93
N LYS A 65 5.24 12.14 -20.12
CA LYS A 65 5.82 12.79 -18.94
C LYS A 65 6.93 13.77 -19.32
N ALA A 66 7.75 13.47 -20.32
CA ALA A 66 8.77 14.41 -20.81
C ALA A 66 8.13 15.69 -21.35
N ASP A 67 7.15 15.56 -22.27
CA ASP A 67 6.35 16.67 -22.80
C ASP A 67 5.70 17.51 -21.69
N LEU A 68 5.15 16.84 -20.66
CA LEU A 68 4.58 17.50 -19.48
C LEU A 68 5.62 18.31 -18.69
N LEU A 69 6.79 17.74 -18.42
CA LEU A 69 7.86 18.36 -17.63
C LEU A 69 8.63 19.45 -18.40
N ASP A 70 8.65 19.37 -19.72
CA ASP A 70 9.18 20.42 -20.61
C ASP A 70 8.28 21.67 -20.62
N THR A 71 7.04 21.59 -20.10
CA THR A 71 6.19 22.78 -19.92
C THR A 71 6.68 23.63 -18.74
N THR A 72 6.82 24.94 -18.95
CA THR A 72 7.21 25.93 -17.93
C THR A 72 6.14 26.19 -16.87
N ILE A 73 5.04 25.43 -16.88
CA ILE A 73 3.84 25.62 -16.05
C ILE A 73 3.41 24.33 -15.32
N ALA A 74 4.18 23.24 -15.44
CA ALA A 74 3.93 22.03 -14.67
C ALA A 74 4.12 22.30 -13.15
N PRO A 75 3.19 21.84 -12.29
CA PRO A 75 3.35 21.98 -10.84
C PRO A 75 4.44 21.04 -10.31
N GLU A 76 5.04 21.40 -9.18
CA GLU A 76 6.02 20.55 -8.49
C GLU A 76 5.33 19.26 -7.99
N PHE A 77 5.80 18.12 -8.47
CA PHE A 77 5.20 16.83 -8.17
C PHE A 77 6.21 15.68 -8.41
N PRO A 78 6.24 14.62 -7.58
CA PRO A 78 7.24 13.56 -7.69
C PRO A 78 7.23 12.80 -9.00
N ASP A 79 8.41 12.39 -9.43
CA ASP A 79 8.67 11.72 -10.71
C ASP A 79 7.97 10.35 -10.83
N SER A 80 7.87 9.65 -9.69
CA SER A 80 7.09 8.42 -9.48
C SER A 80 5.57 8.67 -9.52
N GLU A 81 5.10 9.75 -8.91
CA GLU A 81 3.68 10.06 -8.83
C GLU A 81 3.12 10.64 -10.14
N TRP A 82 3.93 11.35 -10.93
CA TRP A 82 3.57 11.69 -12.32
C TRP A 82 3.31 10.42 -13.15
N ASN A 83 4.18 9.41 -13.03
CA ASN A 83 3.97 8.12 -13.70
C ASN A 83 2.68 7.45 -13.20
N ASN A 84 2.40 7.47 -11.89
CA ASN A 84 1.14 6.96 -11.35
C ASN A 84 -0.07 7.70 -11.93
N LEU A 85 -0.06 9.03 -11.92
CA LEU A 85 -1.14 9.88 -12.38
C LEU A 85 -1.44 9.70 -13.89
N LEU A 86 -0.41 9.68 -14.74
CA LEU A 86 -0.53 9.47 -16.19
C LEU A 86 -0.98 8.03 -16.54
N LEU A 87 -0.54 7.04 -15.75
CA LEU A 87 -1.10 5.68 -15.81
C LEU A 87 -2.51 5.58 -15.20
N GLY A 88 -2.97 6.60 -14.50
CA GLY A 88 -4.20 6.62 -13.71
C GLY A 88 -4.18 5.69 -12.48
N LYS A 89 -3.01 5.24 -12.03
CA LYS A 89 -2.83 4.54 -10.75
C LYS A 89 -3.18 5.48 -9.58
N PRO A 90 -3.45 4.96 -8.37
CA PRO A 90 -3.64 5.82 -7.21
C PRO A 90 -2.31 6.49 -6.86
N VAL A 91 -2.34 7.80 -6.61
CA VAL A 91 -1.18 8.58 -6.14
C VAL A 91 -0.95 8.32 -4.65
N ASP A 92 0.29 8.13 -4.22
CA ASP A 92 0.59 8.00 -2.79
C ASP A 92 0.89 9.36 -2.14
N PHE A 93 0.06 9.73 -1.17
CA PHE A 93 0.19 11.00 -0.46
C PHE A 93 1.37 11.01 0.51
N ASP A 94 1.84 9.84 0.97
CA ASP A 94 3.04 9.74 1.80
C ASP A 94 4.29 10.13 0.99
N VAL A 95 4.33 9.78 -0.31
CA VAL A 95 5.38 10.21 -1.26
C VAL A 95 5.32 11.72 -1.47
N LEU A 96 4.13 12.29 -1.71
CA LEU A 96 3.94 13.76 -1.86
C LEU A 96 4.39 14.53 -0.62
N LEU A 97 4.03 14.05 0.57
CA LEU A 97 4.45 14.66 1.83
C LEU A 97 5.97 14.54 2.01
N THR A 98 6.55 13.40 1.63
CA THR A 98 7.99 13.20 1.70
C THR A 98 8.75 14.13 0.77
N SER A 99 8.29 14.33 -0.48
CA SER A 99 8.96 15.21 -1.44
C SER A 99 8.89 16.67 -1.03
N ASN A 100 7.72 17.15 -0.58
CA ASN A 100 7.51 18.55 -0.17
C ASN A 100 8.43 19.01 0.99
N PHE A 101 9.01 18.07 1.73
CA PHE A 101 9.98 18.35 2.80
C PHE A 101 11.37 17.73 2.55
N SER A 102 11.64 17.21 1.35
CA SER A 102 12.94 16.67 0.96
C SER A 102 13.76 17.72 0.22
N SER A 103 14.89 18.14 0.81
CA SER A 103 15.89 18.94 0.09
C SER A 103 16.75 18.13 -0.89
N LYS A 104 16.41 16.85 -1.12
CA LYS A 104 17.12 15.93 -2.03
C LYS A 104 16.21 15.54 -3.19
N THR A 105 16.78 15.57 -4.39
CA THR A 105 16.17 15.04 -5.62
C THR A 105 15.95 13.53 -5.53
N ASP A 106 14.99 13.02 -6.31
CA ASP A 106 14.59 11.60 -6.28
C ASP A 106 15.57 10.73 -7.09
N ASP A 107 16.61 10.23 -6.42
CA ASP A 107 17.62 9.38 -7.05
C ASP A 107 17.03 8.01 -7.43
N LYS A 108 16.93 7.72 -8.73
CA LYS A 108 16.63 6.37 -9.23
C LYS A 108 17.78 5.43 -8.90
N HIS A 109 17.57 4.53 -7.95
CA HIS A 109 18.49 3.42 -7.70
C HIS A 109 18.22 2.29 -8.69
N VAL A 110 19.26 1.90 -9.44
CA VAL A 110 19.23 0.81 -10.39
C VAL A 110 20.21 -0.25 -9.90
N GLU A 111 19.71 -1.45 -9.59
CA GLU A 111 20.57 -2.60 -9.30
C GLU A 111 20.50 -3.60 -10.45
N GLN A 112 21.66 -3.94 -11.01
CA GLN A 112 21.78 -5.04 -11.96
C GLN A 112 21.95 -6.35 -11.21
N VAL A 113 21.07 -7.32 -11.47
CA VAL A 113 21.20 -8.70 -10.98
C VAL A 113 21.43 -9.59 -12.20
N GLY A 114 22.69 -9.69 -12.62
CA GLY A 114 23.06 -10.37 -13.86
C GLY A 114 22.55 -9.61 -15.09
N ASP A 115 21.86 -10.32 -15.99
CA ASP A 115 21.30 -9.78 -17.24
C ASP A 115 19.89 -9.14 -17.05
N VAL A 116 19.47 -8.93 -15.80
CA VAL A 116 18.18 -8.31 -15.45
C VAL A 116 18.42 -7.01 -14.68
N GLU A 117 18.03 -5.90 -15.28
CA GLU A 117 18.03 -4.58 -14.66
C GLU A 117 16.79 -4.42 -13.76
N LEU A 118 17.00 -4.33 -12.44
CA LEU A 118 15.94 -4.10 -11.47
C LEU A 118 15.94 -2.63 -11.06
N SER A 119 15.17 -1.81 -11.76
CA SER A 119 14.93 -0.42 -11.37
C SER A 119 13.84 -0.35 -10.29
N TYR A 120 14.22 0.01 -9.06
CA TYR A 120 13.30 0.09 -7.93
C TYR A 120 13.17 1.54 -7.42
N THR A 121 12.14 2.24 -7.91
CA THR A 121 11.71 3.56 -7.41
C THR A 121 10.87 3.40 -6.16
N SER A 122 11.48 2.95 -5.07
CA SER A 122 10.86 2.97 -3.74
C SER A 122 11.91 3.04 -2.64
N ARG A 123 12.39 4.26 -2.40
CA ARG A 123 12.62 4.68 -1.00
C ARG A 123 11.23 4.67 -0.33
N GLU A 124 11.06 3.94 0.77
CA GLU A 124 9.84 4.08 1.57
C GLU A 124 9.65 5.56 1.94
N PRO A 125 8.43 6.12 1.87
CA PRO A 125 8.17 7.48 2.28
C PRO A 125 8.68 7.76 3.70
N SER A 126 9.64 8.69 3.83
CA SER A 126 10.24 9.03 5.13
C SER A 126 9.27 9.80 6.04
N ARG A 127 8.21 10.37 5.46
CA ARG A 127 7.06 10.95 6.15
C ARG A 127 5.79 10.21 5.74
N LYS A 128 4.85 10.10 6.68
CA LYS A 128 3.51 9.56 6.44
C LYS A 128 2.48 10.64 6.74
N VAL A 129 1.42 10.69 5.94
CA VAL A 129 0.25 11.50 6.20
C VAL A 129 -0.48 10.89 7.39
N THR A 130 -0.48 11.62 8.51
CA THR A 130 -1.06 11.15 9.78
C THR A 130 -2.12 12.09 10.35
N ARG A 131 -2.15 13.34 9.90
CA ARG A 131 -3.05 14.39 10.40
C ARG A 131 -3.72 15.17 9.27
N TYR A 132 -4.78 15.90 9.61
CA TYR A 132 -5.46 16.85 8.71
C TYR A 132 -4.51 17.76 7.93
N GLY A 133 -3.52 18.37 8.60
CA GLY A 133 -2.56 19.29 7.98
C GLY A 133 -1.70 18.61 6.90
N ASP A 134 -1.17 17.42 7.20
CA ASP A 134 -0.42 16.60 6.24
C ASP A 134 -1.28 16.29 5.01
N TRP A 135 -2.53 15.88 5.24
CA TRP A 135 -3.47 15.52 4.18
C TRP A 135 -3.82 16.73 3.31
N VAL A 136 -4.02 17.91 3.89
CA VAL A 136 -4.29 19.14 3.14
C VAL A 136 -3.13 19.46 2.18
N THR A 137 -1.89 19.42 2.66
CA THR A 137 -0.70 19.69 1.84
C THR A 137 -0.58 18.70 0.68
N SER A 138 -0.65 17.39 0.97
CA SER A 138 -0.58 16.36 -0.09
C SER A 138 -1.77 16.42 -1.06
N PHE A 139 -2.96 16.77 -0.58
CA PHE A 139 -4.14 16.91 -1.45
C PHE A 139 -4.03 18.12 -2.38
N GLU A 140 -3.45 19.23 -1.94
CA GLU A 140 -3.24 20.40 -2.80
C GLU A 140 -2.29 20.10 -3.96
N MET A 141 -1.13 19.49 -3.68
CA MET A 141 -0.21 18.99 -4.72
C MET A 141 -0.90 18.01 -5.68
N PHE A 142 -1.64 17.04 -5.15
CA PHE A 142 -2.42 16.09 -5.94
C PHE A 142 -3.48 16.78 -6.81
N GLN A 143 -4.18 17.78 -6.28
CA GLN A 143 -5.21 18.52 -7.00
C GLN A 143 -4.60 19.32 -8.15
N GLU A 144 -3.48 20.02 -7.92
CA GLU A 144 -2.80 20.80 -8.95
C GLU A 144 -2.29 19.91 -10.08
N ALA A 145 -1.54 18.86 -9.77
CA ALA A 145 -1.06 17.89 -10.76
C ALA A 145 -2.21 17.21 -11.51
N THR A 146 -3.28 16.80 -10.82
CA THR A 146 -4.44 16.15 -11.45
C THR A 146 -5.22 17.12 -12.34
N VAL A 147 -5.36 18.40 -11.97
CA VAL A 147 -6.01 19.40 -12.82
C VAL A 147 -5.11 19.79 -14.00
N PHE A 148 -3.79 19.76 -13.85
CA PHE A 148 -2.86 19.94 -14.96
C PHE A 148 -3.03 18.84 -16.03
N ALA A 149 -2.95 17.57 -15.60
CA ALA A 149 -3.12 16.41 -16.51
C ALA A 149 -4.57 16.15 -16.94
N PHE A 150 -5.57 16.60 -16.17
CA PHE A 150 -7.00 16.37 -16.46
C PHE A 150 -7.84 17.63 -16.13
N PRO A 151 -7.78 18.69 -16.95
CA PRO A 151 -8.37 20.00 -16.65
C PRO A 151 -9.87 19.99 -16.30
N HIS A 152 -10.64 19.07 -16.88
CA HIS A 152 -12.07 18.91 -16.62
C HIS A 152 -12.40 18.37 -15.22
N ARG A 153 -11.44 17.79 -14.49
CA ARG A 153 -11.66 17.20 -13.15
C ARG A 153 -11.63 18.22 -12.00
N ARG A 154 -11.43 19.51 -12.28
CA ARG A 154 -11.34 20.57 -11.25
C ARG A 154 -12.57 20.60 -10.32
N ALA A 155 -13.78 20.54 -10.86
CA ALA A 155 -15.01 20.59 -10.06
C ALA A 155 -15.22 19.33 -9.21
N GLU A 156 -14.93 18.15 -9.78
CA GLU A 156 -14.92 16.87 -9.08
C GLU A 156 -13.99 16.90 -7.85
N LEU A 157 -12.75 17.34 -8.05
CA LEU A 157 -11.74 17.40 -6.99
C LEU A 157 -12.13 18.39 -5.89
N ALA A 158 -12.70 19.55 -6.23
CA ALA A 158 -13.18 20.52 -5.25
C ALA A 158 -14.34 19.95 -4.39
N THR A 159 -15.29 19.24 -5.02
CA THR A 159 -16.37 18.54 -4.31
C THR A 159 -15.82 17.48 -3.36
N TYR A 160 -14.89 16.65 -3.83
CA TYR A 160 -14.27 15.60 -3.04
C TYR A 160 -13.41 16.15 -1.89
N ARG A 161 -12.65 17.23 -2.14
CA ARG A 161 -11.86 17.93 -1.11
C ARG A 161 -12.77 18.39 0.03
N THR A 162 -13.90 19.00 -0.30
CA THR A 162 -14.89 19.47 0.68
C THR A 162 -15.48 18.30 1.49
N HIS A 163 -15.74 17.16 0.85
CA HIS A 163 -16.21 15.95 1.53
C HIS A 163 -15.21 15.43 2.57
N ILE A 164 -13.93 15.25 2.20
CA ILE A 164 -12.92 14.74 3.13
C ILE A 164 -12.61 15.75 4.24
N ILE A 165 -12.51 17.06 3.94
CA ILE A 165 -12.40 18.10 4.97
C ILE A 165 -13.58 18.04 5.96
N ARG A 166 -14.80 17.78 5.48
CA ARG A 166 -15.96 17.60 6.36
C ARG A 166 -15.82 16.38 7.25
N GLN A 167 -15.20 15.28 6.80
CA GLN A 167 -14.93 14.12 7.66
C GLN A 167 -13.96 14.46 8.79
N PHE A 168 -12.85 15.12 8.49
CA PHE A 168 -11.91 15.62 9.52
C PHE A 168 -12.58 16.58 10.52
N ARG A 169 -13.50 17.44 10.08
CA ARG A 169 -14.23 18.37 10.97
C ARG A 169 -15.37 17.73 11.78
N THR A 170 -15.83 16.54 11.40
CA THR A 170 -16.98 15.86 12.05
C THR A 170 -16.53 14.77 13.02
N ASN A 171 -15.32 14.23 12.83
CA ASN A 171 -14.70 13.26 13.72
C ASN A 171 -13.70 13.97 14.65
N ASP A 172 -13.40 13.36 15.78
CA ASP A 172 -12.32 13.80 16.68
C ASP A 172 -10.94 13.52 16.06
N GLU A 173 -9.94 14.37 16.34
CA GLU A 173 -8.56 14.24 15.81
C GLU A 173 -7.91 12.88 16.11
N ILE A 174 -8.33 12.20 17.18
CA ILE A 174 -7.91 10.82 17.50
C ILE A 174 -8.24 9.84 16.35
N PHE A 175 -9.20 10.18 15.48
CA PHE A 175 -9.62 9.39 14.33
C PHE A 175 -9.10 9.90 12.98
N ASP A 176 -8.19 10.89 12.93
CA ASP A 176 -7.61 11.41 11.67
C ASP A 176 -7.10 10.28 10.75
N ALA A 177 -6.40 9.30 11.31
CA ALA A 177 -5.90 8.13 10.58
C ALA A 177 -7.01 7.35 9.84
N ARG A 178 -8.23 7.27 10.40
CA ARG A 178 -9.39 6.63 9.75
C ARG A 178 -9.88 7.43 8.55
N VAL A 179 -9.86 8.77 8.65
CA VAL A 179 -10.24 9.65 7.55
C VAL A 179 -9.22 9.56 6.40
N ILE A 180 -7.93 9.45 6.73
CA ILE A 180 -6.84 9.27 5.77
C ILE A 180 -6.93 7.90 5.07
N ASP A 181 -7.17 6.82 5.82
CA ASP A 181 -7.34 5.48 5.23
C ASP A 181 -8.62 5.36 4.39
N TYR A 182 -9.70 6.04 4.79
CA TYR A 182 -10.90 6.18 3.97
C TYR A 182 -10.62 6.89 2.63
N ASP A 183 -9.93 8.04 2.65
CA ASP A 183 -9.52 8.76 1.44
C ASP A 183 -8.63 7.89 0.53
N ARG A 184 -7.62 7.23 1.12
CA ARG A 184 -6.73 6.29 0.42
C ARG A 184 -7.54 5.15 -0.24
N ALA A 185 -8.54 4.61 0.44
CA ALA A 185 -9.42 3.57 -0.09
C ALA A 185 -10.31 4.08 -1.23
N VAL A 186 -10.86 5.30 -1.12
CA VAL A 186 -11.67 5.92 -2.18
C VAL A 186 -10.84 6.20 -3.43
N ARG A 187 -9.67 6.83 -3.29
CA ARG A 187 -8.75 7.08 -4.42
C ARG A 187 -8.29 5.78 -5.08
N LYS A 188 -8.05 4.72 -4.30
CA LYS A 188 -7.79 3.38 -4.83
C LYS A 188 -9.00 2.83 -5.61
N SER A 189 -10.21 2.93 -5.06
CA SER A 189 -11.45 2.48 -5.73
C SER A 189 -11.65 3.15 -7.10
N VAL A 190 -11.53 4.48 -7.18
CA VAL A 190 -11.62 5.24 -8.45
C VAL A 190 -10.50 4.90 -9.42
N SER A 191 -9.29 4.58 -8.93
CA SER A 191 -8.19 4.12 -9.79
C SER A 191 -8.45 2.72 -10.40
N GLN A 192 -9.23 1.87 -9.71
CA GLN A 192 -9.57 0.53 -10.15
C GLN A 192 -10.81 0.52 -11.03
N ASN A 193 -11.86 1.28 -10.67
CA ASN A 193 -13.06 1.46 -11.48
C ASN A 193 -13.05 2.80 -12.25
N ARG A 194 -12.73 2.72 -13.54
CA ARG A 194 -12.71 3.89 -14.45
C ARG A 194 -14.09 4.48 -14.77
N GLY A 195 -15.17 3.86 -14.30
CA GLY A 195 -16.54 4.38 -14.39
C GLY A 195 -16.93 5.31 -13.23
N PHE A 196 -16.06 5.51 -12.23
CA PHE A 196 -16.34 6.39 -11.10
C PHE A 196 -15.52 7.68 -11.14
N LEU A 197 -16.06 8.72 -10.53
CA LEU A 197 -15.41 9.98 -10.20
C LEU A 197 -15.36 10.14 -8.68
N LEU A 198 -14.41 10.91 -8.16
CA LEU A 198 -14.29 11.20 -6.73
C LEU A 198 -15.48 11.99 -6.16
N SER A 199 -16.30 12.61 -7.02
CA SER A 199 -17.56 13.26 -6.62
C SER A 199 -18.76 12.31 -6.54
N ASP A 200 -18.60 11.02 -6.88
CA ASP A 200 -19.68 10.01 -6.79
C ASP A 200 -19.79 9.46 -5.35
N LEU A 201 -19.98 10.37 -4.39
CA LEU A 201 -19.81 10.13 -2.94
C LEU A 201 -20.69 8.99 -2.39
N SER A 202 -21.85 8.73 -3.01
CA SER A 202 -22.75 7.63 -2.65
C SER A 202 -22.11 6.26 -2.83
N GLU A 203 -21.32 6.07 -3.89
CA GLU A 203 -20.63 4.81 -4.21
C GLU A 203 -19.58 4.45 -3.15
N PHE A 204 -19.13 5.45 -2.37
CA PHE A 204 -18.13 5.29 -1.32
C PHE A 204 -18.74 5.08 0.07
N PHE A 205 -20.06 4.96 0.21
CA PHE A 205 -20.70 4.66 1.49
C PHE A 205 -20.22 3.33 2.13
N PRO A 206 -20.00 2.22 1.38
CA PRO A 206 -19.43 1.00 1.98
C PRO A 206 -18.02 1.22 2.55
N LEU A 207 -17.19 2.03 1.88
CA LEU A 207 -15.86 2.40 2.38
C LEU A 207 -15.95 3.31 3.61
N TYR A 208 -16.91 4.22 3.65
CA TYR A 208 -17.17 5.06 4.83
C TYR A 208 -17.56 4.21 6.03
N VAL A 209 -18.46 3.23 5.87
CA VAL A 209 -18.81 2.28 6.93
C VAL A 209 -17.59 1.44 7.34
N GLN A 210 -16.78 0.97 6.39
CA GLN A 210 -15.60 0.15 6.68
C GLN A 210 -14.53 0.88 7.52
N PHE A 211 -14.23 2.14 7.19
CA PHE A 211 -13.09 2.88 7.76
C PHE A 211 -13.47 3.89 8.83
N ILE A 212 -14.65 4.54 8.76
CA ILE A 212 -15.07 5.58 9.71
C ILE A 212 -15.96 4.99 10.82
N SER A 213 -16.99 4.22 10.45
CA SER A 213 -17.97 3.69 11.43
C SER A 213 -17.30 2.85 12.51
N SER A 214 -17.79 2.94 13.75
CA SER A 214 -17.36 2.10 14.88
C SER A 214 -17.61 0.60 14.67
N THR A 215 -18.53 0.25 13.76
CA THR A 215 -18.87 -1.12 13.36
C THR A 215 -18.10 -1.64 12.13
N GLY A 216 -17.24 -0.80 11.53
CA GLY A 216 -16.47 -1.16 10.33
C GLY A 216 -15.43 -2.25 10.59
N SER A 217 -15.17 -3.10 9.59
CA SER A 217 -14.19 -4.18 9.74
C SER A 217 -12.77 -3.66 9.99
N SER A 218 -12.38 -2.54 9.36
CA SER A 218 -11.08 -1.90 9.61
C SER A 218 -11.00 -1.31 11.02
N THR A 219 -12.10 -0.72 11.52
CA THR A 219 -12.11 -0.10 12.86
C THR A 219 -12.17 -1.12 13.99
N VAL A 220 -12.95 -2.19 13.83
CA VAL A 220 -13.00 -3.33 14.77
C VAL A 220 -11.66 -4.07 14.78
N THR A 221 -11.01 -4.25 13.62
CA THR A 221 -9.67 -4.85 13.58
C THR A 221 -8.65 -4.00 14.33
N ALA A 222 -8.67 -2.67 14.13
CA ALA A 222 -7.80 -1.75 14.86
C ALA A 222 -8.07 -1.74 16.37
N THR A 223 -9.33 -1.80 16.83
CA THR A 223 -9.63 -1.86 18.27
C THR A 223 -9.26 -3.22 18.90
N VAL A 224 -9.43 -4.34 18.19
CA VAL A 224 -8.98 -5.67 18.64
C VAL A 224 -7.45 -5.75 18.68
N GLN A 225 -6.75 -5.16 17.70
CA GLN A 225 -5.29 -5.03 17.71
C GLN A 225 -4.80 -4.09 18.83
N ALA A 226 -5.49 -2.98 19.09
CA ALA A 226 -5.21 -2.08 20.19
C ALA A 226 -5.46 -2.74 21.56
N ALA A 227 -6.53 -3.54 21.69
CA ALA A 227 -6.83 -4.29 22.92
C ALA A 227 -5.81 -5.42 23.17
N SER A 228 -5.39 -6.13 22.13
CA SER A 228 -4.38 -7.20 22.23
C SER A 228 -2.94 -6.69 22.38
N SER A 229 -2.66 -5.42 22.04
CA SER A 229 -1.38 -4.76 22.33
C SER A 229 -1.38 -3.98 23.65
N SER A 230 -2.53 -3.45 24.08
CA SER A 230 -2.75 -2.87 25.43
C SER A 230 -2.86 -3.96 26.51
N GLY A 231 -3.21 -5.18 26.11
CA GLY A 231 -2.84 -6.40 26.81
C GLY A 231 -1.32 -6.48 26.89
N LYS A 232 -0.76 -5.85 27.93
CA LYS A 232 0.68 -5.85 28.24
C LYS A 232 1.26 -7.23 27.94
N ARG A 233 2.26 -7.27 27.06
CA ARG A 233 3.25 -8.35 27.03
C ARG A 233 4.04 -8.32 28.35
N LEU A 234 3.41 -8.79 29.42
CA LEU A 234 4.11 -9.57 30.44
C LEU A 234 4.74 -10.71 29.66
N GLY A 235 6.04 -10.56 29.37
CA GLY A 235 6.70 -11.37 28.37
C GLY A 235 6.55 -12.85 28.67
N SER A 236 6.37 -13.65 27.61
CA SER A 236 6.51 -15.11 27.66
C SER A 236 7.98 -15.55 27.90
N SER A 237 8.63 -14.98 28.91
CA SER A 237 9.34 -15.84 29.85
C SER A 237 8.31 -16.78 30.46
N LYS A 238 8.63 -18.07 30.59
CA LYS A 238 7.83 -18.99 31.42
C LYS A 238 7.71 -18.39 32.82
N SER A 239 6.57 -17.78 33.14
CA SER A 239 6.28 -17.27 34.47
C SER A 239 6.13 -18.48 35.37
N LYS A 240 7.26 -18.90 35.97
CA LYS A 240 7.26 -19.88 37.06
C LYS A 240 6.14 -19.48 38.00
N PRO A 241 5.15 -20.35 38.26
CA PRO A 241 4.00 -19.97 39.07
C PRO A 241 4.49 -19.44 40.41
N SER A 242 3.69 -18.55 41.01
CA SER A 242 3.99 -17.95 42.31
C SER A 242 4.55 -19.01 43.24
N ARG A 243 5.71 -18.76 43.85
CA ARG A 243 6.56 -19.82 44.43
C ARG A 243 5.82 -20.71 45.45
N LYS A 244 4.77 -20.18 46.08
CA LYS A 244 3.86 -20.85 47.04
C LYS A 244 2.67 -21.61 46.42
N ALA A 245 2.57 -21.70 45.09
CA ALA A 245 1.46 -22.40 44.41
C ALA A 245 1.76 -23.90 44.19
N GLU A 246 3.00 -24.24 43.83
CA GLU A 246 3.42 -25.62 43.53
C GLU A 246 3.73 -26.44 44.79
N ALA A 247 3.50 -27.75 44.70
CA ALA A 247 3.97 -28.74 45.66
C ALA A 247 5.51 -28.85 45.62
N CYS A 248 6.13 -29.05 46.77
CA CYS A 248 7.57 -29.19 46.87
C CYS A 248 8.01 -30.62 46.46
N ILE A 249 8.66 -30.76 45.31
CA ILE A 249 9.17 -32.06 44.82
C ILE A 249 10.15 -32.67 45.84
N ARG A 250 11.02 -31.87 46.46
CA ARG A 250 11.95 -32.36 47.49
C ARG A 250 11.26 -32.83 48.76
N TYR A 251 10.09 -32.29 49.10
CA TYR A 251 9.28 -32.80 50.21
C TYR A 251 8.66 -34.16 49.86
N ASN A 252 8.16 -34.32 48.63
CA ASN A 252 7.59 -35.59 48.18
C ASN A 252 8.65 -36.71 48.06
N ASN A 253 9.93 -36.36 47.87
CA ASN A 253 11.07 -37.29 47.80
C ASN A 253 11.92 -37.37 49.09
N ASP A 254 11.37 -37.00 50.25
CA ASP A 254 12.05 -37.04 51.56
C ASP A 254 13.41 -36.33 51.69
N ALA A 255 13.68 -35.37 50.81
CA ALA A 255 14.96 -34.67 50.67
C ALA A 255 14.84 -33.14 50.82
N CYS A 256 13.81 -32.64 51.52
CA CYS A 256 13.63 -31.20 51.76
C CYS A 256 14.28 -30.78 53.10
N PRO A 257 15.33 -29.94 53.11
CA PRO A 257 15.96 -29.48 54.34
C PRO A 257 15.22 -28.32 55.03
N ASN A 258 14.11 -27.83 54.45
CA ASN A 258 13.35 -26.69 54.98
C ASN A 258 12.06 -27.16 55.67
N LEU A 259 11.65 -26.46 56.72
CA LEU A 259 10.35 -26.65 57.36
C LEU A 259 9.22 -26.16 56.44
N ALA A 260 8.00 -26.67 56.61
CA ALA A 260 6.84 -26.27 55.78
C ALA A 260 6.51 -24.76 55.84
N SER A 261 6.91 -24.08 56.92
CA SER A 261 6.75 -22.64 57.12
C SER A 261 7.81 -21.79 56.42
N THR A 262 9.04 -22.32 56.25
CA THR A 262 10.18 -21.61 55.63
C THR A 262 10.48 -22.08 54.22
N CYS A 263 9.92 -23.23 53.80
CA CYS A 263 10.07 -23.74 52.45
C CYS A 263 9.42 -22.81 51.43
N ARG A 264 10.13 -22.60 50.33
CA ARG A 264 9.69 -21.77 49.20
C ARG A 264 8.45 -22.32 48.50
N TYR A 265 8.20 -23.63 48.58
CA TYR A 265 7.14 -24.39 47.92
C TYR A 265 6.24 -25.10 48.95
N ARG A 266 5.02 -25.50 48.59
CA ARG A 266 4.07 -26.12 49.53
C ARG A 266 4.49 -27.54 49.92
N HIS A 267 4.49 -27.84 51.22
CA HIS A 267 4.61 -29.23 51.70
C HIS A 267 3.22 -29.88 51.66
N VAL A 268 2.88 -30.41 50.48
CA VAL A 268 1.67 -31.17 50.16
C VAL A 268 2.02 -32.29 49.18
N CYS A 269 1.20 -33.32 49.10
CA CYS A 269 1.34 -34.40 48.14
C CYS A 269 1.25 -33.89 46.69
N SER A 270 2.17 -34.29 45.80
CA SER A 270 2.14 -33.89 44.38
C SER A 270 0.90 -34.42 43.64
N GLY A 271 0.50 -35.66 43.94
CA GLY A 271 -0.58 -36.35 43.24
C GLY A 271 -1.98 -35.80 43.57
N CYS A 272 -2.27 -35.57 44.85
CA CYS A 272 -3.62 -35.19 45.32
C CYS A 272 -3.70 -33.79 45.97
N ASN A 273 -2.58 -33.06 46.11
CA ASN A 273 -2.49 -31.75 46.79
C ASN A 273 -2.93 -31.70 48.28
N ALA A 274 -3.22 -32.84 48.89
CA ALA A 274 -3.57 -32.94 50.31
C ALA A 274 -2.35 -32.69 51.23
N LYS A 275 -2.64 -32.36 52.49
CA LYS A 275 -1.66 -32.26 53.57
C LYS A 275 -1.58 -33.60 54.32
N GLY A 276 -0.45 -33.87 54.96
CA GLY A 276 -0.28 -35.00 55.90
C GLY A 276 0.43 -36.24 55.32
N HIS A 277 0.51 -36.37 54.00
CA HIS A 277 1.29 -37.41 53.33
C HIS A 277 2.07 -36.85 52.12
N ARG A 278 2.89 -37.71 51.51
CA ARG A 278 3.76 -37.43 50.36
C ARG A 278 3.35 -38.36 49.22
N GLU A 279 3.68 -38.00 47.99
CA GLU A 279 3.35 -38.75 46.77
C GLU A 279 3.63 -40.27 46.82
N PRO A 280 4.75 -40.78 47.40
CA PRO A 280 4.97 -42.24 47.53
C PRO A 280 4.05 -42.96 48.52
N ALA A 281 3.26 -42.22 49.29
CA ALA A 281 2.30 -42.71 50.28
C ALA A 281 0.89 -42.10 50.05
N CYS A 282 0.57 -41.85 48.77
CA CYS A 282 -0.72 -41.32 48.30
C CYS A 282 -1.66 -42.45 47.85
#